data_AF-A0A094IU40-F1
#
_entry.id   AF-A0A094IU40-F1
#
_cell.length_a   1.000
_cell.length_b   1.000
_cell.length_c   1.000
_cell.angle_alpha   90.00
_cell.angle_beta   90.00
_cell.angle_gamma   90.00
#
_symmetry.space_group_name_H-M   'P 1'
#
loop_
_entity.id
_entity.type
_entity.pdbx_description
1 polymer ?
#
loop_
_entity_poly.entity_id
_entity_poly.type
_entity_poly.pdbx_seq_one_letter_code
_entity_poly.pdbx_strand_id
1 'polypeptide(L)'
;MRTQILSVLAAAVSLAFSGPVAAQASTTEASGSHQLVLIGGELQACSSMASDRCDETGWIDTSTMRTDRFLNLTDKYVHPLLHDDLWPAHRREIRDELDAALDTIKNRIKEDVLPERVFQDEFTRRVTKHLYDSLSNREWDMIIDHLEMPVQPNRRIAVNLEESLNKAAPALMKAFIAEAQRVSDGKPNVLVVTAAARDSLNAAGYYTSLLADAGANASWLPIDAAVNAAQRGKRCDELDKLRAEHHNAFQRARVHGERHNEQVEFCKNPQAGVQMVANADAIFFADGDQHRLRSALLNPLSQPTDLLTAIYQRMLDDELVVGGENAGAIAMTGRPLITNGTSRMAMKEGARSAQPPAPACNLDETCPRDLNPDSLTYHPLGGLGLFPYATLDAEFADKGRHARLMRLTAATQTQLGVGIDDETLLLVDVLNNKFKVKGKRGVSFIVGAQDAATAAASTFHYVTDGAYGDISDQDITNVTLPTEGGIVTEDPTTRFMGKRGAIDSLRLICRERDSFTLVEDAFEMTVLADEGTIRQSAGGECQVLNARMGVAWKPAQNM
;
A
#
# COMPACT_ATOMS: atom_id res chain seq x y z
N MET A 1 -60.43 43.65 -60.90
CA MET A 1 -61.29 42.96 -61.89
C MET A 1 -60.86 41.50 -61.92
N ARG A 2 -61.71 40.57 -61.39
CA ARG A 2 -61.67 39.09 -61.62
C ARG A 2 -60.39 38.32 -61.21
N THR A 3 -60.36 37.13 -60.61
CA THR A 3 -61.29 36.21 -59.91
C THR A 3 -60.43 35.03 -59.41
N GLN A 4 -60.72 34.45 -58.23
CA GLN A 4 -60.87 32.99 -57.94
C GLN A 4 -59.63 32.04 -58.13
N ILE A 5 -59.35 30.99 -57.34
CA ILE A 5 -60.15 30.03 -56.55
C ILE A 5 -59.30 29.49 -55.38
N LEU A 6 -59.92 29.33 -54.20
CA LEU A 6 -59.43 28.57 -53.04
C LEU A 6 -60.02 27.15 -53.07
N SER A 7 -59.21 26.14 -52.77
CA SER A 7 -59.64 24.76 -52.51
C SER A 7 -59.26 24.36 -51.08
N VAL A 8 -60.25 23.87 -50.34
CA VAL A 8 -60.20 23.43 -48.94
C VAL A 8 -59.73 21.98 -48.85
N LEU A 9 -58.91 21.64 -47.86
CA LEU A 9 -58.85 20.29 -47.29
C LEU A 9 -58.62 20.33 -45.78
N ALA A 10 -59.49 19.61 -45.08
CA ALA A 10 -59.56 19.50 -43.63
C ALA A 10 -58.63 18.40 -43.09
N ALA A 11 -58.14 18.55 -41.85
CA ALA A 11 -57.65 17.43 -41.04
C ALA A 11 -57.88 17.70 -39.54
N ALA A 12 -58.22 16.61 -38.86
CA ALA A 12 -58.87 16.54 -37.56
C ALA A 12 -57.97 16.85 -36.36
N VAL A 13 -58.58 17.39 -35.29
CA VAL A 13 -57.98 17.60 -33.97
C VAL A 13 -58.17 16.34 -33.14
N SER A 14 -57.06 15.74 -32.67
CA SER A 14 -57.05 14.67 -31.67
C SER A 14 -56.61 15.25 -30.33
N LEU A 15 -57.48 15.14 -29.32
CA LEU A 15 -57.19 15.48 -27.93
C LEU A 15 -56.34 14.37 -27.28
N ALA A 16 -55.16 14.71 -26.77
CA ALA A 16 -54.37 13.85 -25.89
C ALA A 16 -54.33 14.45 -24.49
N PHE A 17 -54.82 13.67 -23.50
CA PHE A 17 -54.71 13.95 -22.07
C PHE A 17 -53.26 13.76 -21.61
N SER A 18 -52.65 14.79 -21.04
CA SER A 18 -51.39 14.71 -20.30
C SER A 18 -51.68 14.75 -18.80
N GLY A 19 -51.47 13.63 -18.12
CA GLY A 19 -51.39 13.57 -16.65
C GLY A 19 -50.01 14.05 -16.17
N PRO A 20 -49.89 14.51 -14.91
CA PRO A 20 -48.62 14.97 -14.38
C PRO A 20 -47.70 13.76 -14.11
N VAL A 21 -46.60 13.68 -14.85
CA VAL A 21 -45.50 12.76 -14.54
C VAL A 21 -44.77 13.33 -13.33
N ALA A 22 -44.83 12.61 -12.20
CA ALA A 22 -43.97 12.86 -11.07
C ALA A 22 -42.51 12.60 -11.50
N ALA A 23 -41.71 13.64 -11.55
CA ALA A 23 -40.27 13.53 -11.74
C ALA A 23 -39.69 12.84 -10.49
N GLN A 24 -39.36 11.56 -10.60
CA GLN A 24 -38.41 10.92 -9.70
C GLN A 24 -37.07 11.62 -9.91
N ALA A 25 -36.66 12.42 -8.94
CA ALA A 25 -35.29 12.89 -8.83
C ALA A 25 -34.41 11.65 -8.60
N SER A 26 -33.81 11.13 -9.67
CA SER A 26 -32.65 10.28 -9.55
C SER A 26 -31.56 11.12 -8.89
N THR A 27 -31.17 10.75 -7.68
CA THR A 27 -29.94 11.21 -7.06
C THR A 27 -28.79 10.67 -7.91
N THR A 28 -28.38 11.43 -8.92
CA THR A 28 -27.09 11.24 -9.57
C THR A 28 -26.03 11.49 -8.50
N GLU A 29 -25.44 10.42 -7.95
CA GLU A 29 -24.16 10.52 -7.26
C GLU A 29 -23.24 11.37 -8.13
N ALA A 30 -22.57 12.34 -7.53
CA ALA A 30 -21.55 13.12 -8.22
C ALA A 30 -20.44 12.16 -8.66
N SER A 31 -20.54 11.67 -9.90
CA SER A 31 -19.52 10.92 -10.62
C SER A 31 -18.39 11.89 -10.96
N GLY A 32 -17.56 12.20 -9.95
CA GLY A 32 -16.32 12.96 -10.14
C GLY A 32 -15.29 12.13 -10.90
N SER A 33 -14.40 12.83 -11.62
CA SER A 33 -13.25 12.24 -12.28
C SER A 33 -12.11 12.12 -11.26
N HIS A 34 -11.70 10.91 -10.88
CA HIS A 34 -10.61 10.72 -9.91
C HIS A 34 -9.33 10.31 -10.64
N GLN A 35 -8.28 11.13 -10.53
CA GLN A 35 -6.98 10.83 -11.12
C GLN A 35 -6.13 9.95 -10.19
N LEU A 36 -6.44 9.92 -8.89
CA LEU A 36 -5.66 9.19 -7.90
C LEU A 36 -6.55 8.30 -7.02
N VAL A 37 -6.14 7.04 -6.87
CA VAL A 37 -6.85 5.97 -6.17
C VAL A 37 -5.91 5.37 -5.12
N LEU A 38 -6.13 5.66 -3.85
CA LEU A 38 -5.25 5.25 -2.76
C LEU A 38 -5.90 4.17 -1.90
N ILE A 39 -5.31 2.98 -1.83
CA ILE A 39 -5.79 1.86 -1.04
C ILE A 39 -4.99 1.78 0.26
N GLY A 40 -5.69 1.73 1.40
CA GLY A 40 -5.07 1.75 2.72
C GLY A 40 -4.44 0.44 3.19
N GLY A 41 -4.48 -0.65 2.43
CA GLY A 41 -3.86 -1.91 2.84
C GLY A 41 -3.47 -2.78 1.66
N GLU A 42 -2.71 -3.85 1.94
CA GLU A 42 -2.33 -4.84 0.93
C GLU A 42 -3.58 -5.60 0.47
N LEU A 43 -3.84 -5.63 -0.83
CA LEU A 43 -4.94 -6.44 -1.37
C LEU A 43 -4.55 -7.92 -1.39
N GLN A 44 -4.77 -8.61 -0.28
CA GLN A 44 -4.57 -10.06 -0.18
C GLN A 44 -5.71 -10.82 -0.88
N ALA A 45 -5.46 -11.25 -2.12
CA ALA A 45 -6.39 -12.02 -2.93
C ALA A 45 -6.02 -13.52 -2.96
N CYS A 46 -7.03 -14.34 -3.23
CA CYS A 46 -6.84 -15.76 -3.54
C CYS A 46 -5.93 -15.92 -4.76
N SER A 47 -4.89 -16.75 -4.62
CA SER A 47 -3.96 -17.03 -5.70
C SER A 47 -3.40 -18.44 -5.63
N SER A 48 -2.81 -18.90 -6.73
CA SER A 48 -2.15 -20.21 -6.80
C SER A 48 -1.02 -20.35 -5.78
N MET A 49 -0.39 -19.24 -5.38
CA MET A 49 0.69 -19.17 -4.38
C MET A 49 0.19 -18.94 -2.94
N ALA A 50 -1.08 -18.57 -2.77
CA ALA A 50 -1.69 -18.25 -1.48
C ALA A 50 -3.07 -18.91 -1.38
N SER A 51 -3.08 -20.24 -1.46
CA SER A 51 -4.32 -21.03 -1.45
C SER A 51 -5.08 -20.93 -0.12
N ASP A 52 -4.42 -20.55 0.96
CA ASP A 52 -5.01 -20.25 2.27
C ASP A 52 -5.90 -19.00 2.25
N ARG A 53 -5.86 -18.21 1.16
CA ARG A 53 -6.69 -17.01 0.94
C ARG A 53 -7.90 -17.27 0.04
N CYS A 54 -8.11 -18.53 -0.35
CA CYS A 54 -9.17 -18.94 -1.25
C CYS A 54 -10.36 -19.56 -0.51
N ASP A 55 -11.57 -19.22 -0.94
CA ASP A 55 -12.80 -19.93 -0.59
C ASP A 55 -12.76 -21.35 -1.16
N GLU A 56 -12.51 -21.46 -2.48
CA GLU A 56 -12.28 -22.73 -3.16
C GLU A 56 -10.93 -22.77 -3.88
N THR A 57 -10.27 -23.93 -3.85
CA THR A 57 -8.96 -24.15 -4.48
C THR A 57 -9.03 -25.08 -5.69
N GLY A 58 -10.21 -25.52 -6.11
CA GLY A 58 -10.39 -26.50 -7.19
C GLY A 58 -9.93 -26.01 -8.57
N TRP A 59 -9.81 -24.69 -8.74
CA TRP A 59 -9.31 -24.04 -9.95
C TRP A 59 -7.78 -24.04 -10.06
N ILE A 60 -7.05 -24.34 -8.97
CA ILE A 60 -5.59 -24.30 -8.94
C ILE A 60 -5.02 -25.59 -9.57
N ASP A 61 -4.43 -25.45 -10.75
CA ASP A 61 -3.77 -26.55 -11.46
C ASP A 61 -2.26 -26.55 -11.19
N THR A 62 -1.80 -27.47 -10.34
CA THR A 62 -0.38 -27.62 -9.97
C THR A 62 0.55 -28.00 -11.14
N SER A 63 0.01 -28.45 -12.28
CA SER A 63 0.80 -28.80 -13.46
C SER A 63 1.16 -27.59 -14.32
N THR A 64 0.29 -26.58 -14.33
CA THR A 64 0.40 -25.37 -15.17
C THR A 64 0.62 -24.09 -14.36
N MET A 65 0.31 -24.09 -13.07
CA MET A 65 0.46 -22.93 -12.19
C MET A 65 1.64 -23.10 -11.23
N ARG A 66 2.19 -21.98 -10.79
CA ARG A 66 3.17 -21.94 -9.69
C ARG A 66 2.39 -21.93 -8.37
N THR A 67 2.63 -22.92 -7.52
CA THR A 67 1.91 -23.09 -6.25
C THR A 67 2.77 -23.05 -4.99
N ASP A 68 4.09 -23.19 -5.15
CA ASP A 68 5.04 -23.11 -4.06
C ASP A 68 6.37 -22.53 -4.55
N ARG A 69 7.14 -22.02 -3.59
CA ARG A 69 8.58 -21.83 -3.74
C ARG A 69 9.26 -23.13 -3.34
N PHE A 70 10.17 -23.62 -4.18
CA PHE A 70 10.99 -24.80 -3.89
C PHE A 70 12.41 -24.37 -3.60
N LEU A 71 12.97 -24.89 -2.52
CA LEU A 71 14.34 -24.67 -2.08
C LEU A 71 15.18 -25.92 -2.38
N ASN A 72 16.45 -25.73 -2.71
CA ASN A 72 17.39 -26.80 -3.03
C ASN A 72 18.58 -26.77 -2.06
N LEU A 73 18.76 -27.85 -1.30
CA LEU A 73 19.78 -28.01 -0.26
C LEU A 73 21.04 -28.74 -0.76
N THR A 74 21.24 -28.83 -2.07
CA THR A 74 22.51 -29.31 -2.63
C THR A 74 23.60 -28.26 -2.51
N ASP A 75 24.84 -28.72 -2.47
CA ASP A 75 26.07 -27.91 -2.41
C ASP A 75 26.11 -26.81 -3.48
N LYS A 76 25.46 -27.03 -4.63
CA LYS A 76 25.33 -26.03 -5.70
C LYS A 76 24.68 -24.72 -5.22
N TYR A 77 23.74 -24.80 -4.29
CA TYR A 77 22.99 -23.67 -3.74
C TYR A 77 23.49 -23.28 -2.34
N VAL A 78 23.92 -24.26 -1.55
CA VAL A 78 24.41 -24.05 -0.18
C VAL A 78 25.81 -23.41 -0.16
N HIS A 79 26.77 -23.90 -0.96
CA HIS A 79 28.13 -23.34 -0.90
C HIS A 79 28.21 -21.85 -1.24
N PRO A 80 27.51 -21.32 -2.28
CA PRO A 80 27.49 -19.89 -2.55
C PRO A 80 26.90 -19.05 -1.40
N LEU A 81 25.88 -19.57 -0.71
CA LEU A 81 25.26 -18.90 0.46
C LEU A 81 26.25 -18.74 1.62
N LEU A 82 27.19 -19.67 1.78
CA LEU A 82 28.15 -19.69 2.89
C LEU A 82 29.47 -18.98 2.57
N HIS A 83 29.57 -18.25 1.46
CA HIS A 83 30.80 -17.57 1.10
C HIS A 83 31.09 -16.37 2.03
N ASP A 84 32.37 -16.17 2.38
CA ASP A 84 32.85 -15.18 3.36
C ASP A 84 32.46 -13.73 3.06
N ASP A 85 32.16 -13.40 1.81
CA ASP A 85 31.81 -12.04 1.37
C ASP A 85 30.36 -11.65 1.68
N LEU A 86 29.47 -12.64 1.86
CA LEU A 86 28.09 -12.44 2.25
C LEU A 86 27.93 -12.24 3.78
N TRP A 87 28.88 -12.74 4.56
CA TRP A 87 28.81 -12.77 6.02
C TRP A 87 29.87 -11.85 6.64
N PRO A 88 29.46 -10.74 7.28
CA PRO A 88 30.37 -9.91 8.05
C PRO A 88 31.15 -10.72 9.09
N ALA A 89 32.37 -10.28 9.43
CA ALA A 89 33.25 -11.04 10.33
C ALA A 89 32.60 -11.43 11.66
N HIS A 90 31.76 -10.55 12.22
CA HIS A 90 31.02 -10.78 13.48
C HIS A 90 29.82 -11.73 13.34
N ARG A 91 29.41 -12.10 12.11
CA ARG A 91 28.31 -13.04 11.81
C ARG A 91 28.80 -14.39 11.29
N ARG A 92 30.10 -14.65 11.27
CA ARG A 92 30.66 -15.92 10.74
C ARG A 92 30.29 -17.13 11.60
N GLU A 93 30.12 -16.96 12.90
CA GLU A 93 29.62 -18.02 13.78
C GLU A 93 28.18 -18.43 13.40
N ILE A 94 27.30 -17.44 13.16
CA ILE A 94 25.93 -17.66 12.67
C ILE A 94 25.92 -18.40 11.33
N ARG A 95 26.84 -18.05 10.43
CA ARG A 95 27.01 -18.76 9.15
C ARG A 95 27.42 -20.22 9.35
N ASP A 96 28.37 -20.49 10.24
CA ASP A 96 28.85 -21.86 10.49
C ASP A 96 27.75 -22.70 11.15
N GLU A 97 26.95 -22.08 12.04
CA GLU A 97 25.75 -22.70 12.59
C GLU A 97 24.68 -22.97 11.52
N LEU A 98 24.51 -22.05 10.56
CA LEU A 98 23.63 -22.24 9.42
C LEU A 98 24.03 -23.45 8.59
N ASP A 99 25.31 -23.63 8.30
CA ASP A 99 25.81 -24.81 7.58
C ASP A 99 25.40 -26.12 8.30
N ALA A 100 25.67 -26.19 9.61
CA ALA A 100 25.28 -27.33 10.44
C ALA A 100 23.75 -27.54 10.52
N ALA A 101 22.98 -26.45 10.54
CA ALA A 101 21.52 -26.50 10.53
C ALA A 101 20.98 -27.04 9.21
N LEU A 102 21.51 -26.57 8.07
CA LEU A 102 21.13 -27.05 6.74
C LEU A 102 21.46 -28.54 6.58
N ASP A 103 22.62 -28.99 7.05
CA ASP A 103 22.99 -30.40 7.09
C ASP A 103 22.04 -31.23 7.96
N THR A 104 21.65 -30.70 9.14
CA THR A 104 20.69 -31.36 10.03
C THR A 104 19.33 -31.53 9.35
N ILE A 105 18.84 -30.48 8.69
CA ILE A 105 17.58 -30.49 7.95
C ILE A 105 17.65 -31.49 6.79
N LYS A 106 18.71 -31.45 5.98
CA LYS A 106 18.93 -32.35 4.84
C LYS A 106 18.98 -33.82 5.28
N ASN A 107 19.71 -34.14 6.35
CA ASN A 107 19.82 -35.50 6.89
C ASN A 107 18.48 -36.03 7.43
N ARG A 108 17.63 -35.13 7.92
CA ARG A 108 16.35 -35.49 8.51
C ARG A 108 15.25 -35.68 7.47
N ILE A 109 15.14 -34.77 6.51
CA ILE A 109 14.15 -34.82 5.44
C ILE A 109 14.53 -35.91 4.43
N LYS A 110 15.83 -36.10 4.18
CA LYS A 110 16.37 -37.02 3.17
C LYS A 110 15.94 -36.70 1.74
N GLU A 111 15.64 -35.43 1.47
CA GLU A 111 15.36 -34.90 0.15
C GLU A 111 16.23 -33.66 -0.08
N ASP A 112 16.73 -33.51 -1.31
CA ASP A 112 17.54 -32.35 -1.71
C ASP A 112 16.68 -31.13 -2.05
N VAL A 113 15.41 -31.33 -2.40
CA VAL A 113 14.49 -30.28 -2.83
C VAL A 113 13.21 -30.39 -2.03
N LEU A 114 12.75 -29.26 -1.49
CA LEU A 114 11.57 -29.19 -0.64
C LEU A 114 10.83 -27.85 -0.80
N PRO A 115 9.52 -27.81 -0.50
CA PRO A 115 8.79 -26.54 -0.41
C PRO A 115 9.36 -25.64 0.68
N GLU A 116 9.34 -24.32 0.46
CA GLU A 116 9.77 -23.31 1.44
C GLU A 116 9.04 -23.46 2.78
N ARG A 117 7.74 -23.77 2.76
CA ARG A 117 6.94 -24.00 3.97
C ARG A 117 7.50 -25.15 4.81
N VAL A 118 7.85 -26.27 4.18
CA VAL A 118 8.47 -27.42 4.85
C VAL A 118 9.84 -27.05 5.38
N PHE A 119 10.64 -26.31 4.61
CA PHE A 119 11.93 -25.82 5.07
C PHE A 119 11.80 -24.94 6.31
N GLN A 120 10.88 -23.98 6.30
CA GLN A 120 10.63 -23.08 7.43
C GLN A 120 10.16 -23.86 8.68
N ASP A 121 9.24 -24.82 8.52
CA ASP A 121 8.79 -25.69 9.60
C ASP A 121 9.95 -26.49 10.20
N GLU A 122 10.87 -26.98 9.37
CA GLU A 122 12.04 -27.73 9.80
C GLU A 122 13.10 -26.84 10.47
N PHE A 123 13.32 -25.64 9.92
CA PHE A 123 14.27 -24.66 10.45
C PHE A 123 13.81 -24.05 11.79
N THR A 124 12.50 -23.98 12.04
CA THR A 124 11.94 -23.45 13.30
C THR A 124 11.77 -24.50 14.40
N ARG A 125 12.22 -25.74 14.19
CA ARG A 125 12.18 -26.79 15.21
C ARG A 125 13.15 -26.50 16.35
N ARG A 126 12.90 -27.12 17.51
CA ARG A 126 13.70 -26.93 18.74
C ARG A 126 15.22 -26.97 18.53
N VAL A 127 15.72 -27.80 17.62
CA VAL A 127 17.17 -27.97 17.37
C VAL A 127 17.81 -26.76 16.70
N THR A 128 17.10 -26.07 15.82
CA THR A 128 17.59 -24.94 15.00
C THR A 128 16.90 -23.62 15.34
N LYS A 129 15.94 -23.64 16.26
CA LYS A 129 15.15 -22.47 16.66
C LYS A 129 16.00 -21.34 17.20
N HIS A 130 17.07 -21.63 17.94
CA HIS A 130 17.95 -20.59 18.47
C HIS A 130 18.61 -19.79 17.33
N LEU A 131 19.05 -20.49 16.27
CA LEU A 131 19.59 -19.88 15.08
C LEU A 131 18.53 -19.03 14.38
N TYR A 132 17.33 -19.58 14.16
CA TYR A 132 16.22 -18.83 13.56
C TYR A 132 15.92 -17.51 14.30
N ASP A 133 15.86 -17.56 15.64
CA ASP A 133 15.56 -16.39 16.47
C ASP A 133 16.72 -15.36 16.47
N SER A 134 17.91 -15.74 16.00
CA SER A 134 19.11 -14.88 15.92
C SER A 134 19.36 -14.28 14.53
N LEU A 135 18.69 -14.78 13.50
CA LEU A 135 18.82 -14.29 12.12
C LEU A 135 18.06 -12.98 11.95
N SER A 136 18.69 -12.01 11.29
CA SER A 136 17.95 -10.84 10.82
C SER A 136 17.08 -11.17 9.60
N ASN A 137 16.10 -10.33 9.29
CA ASN A 137 15.27 -10.51 8.09
C ASN A 137 16.12 -10.51 6.82
N ARG A 138 17.18 -9.69 6.79
CA ARG A 138 18.15 -9.65 5.67
C ARG A 138 18.85 -11.00 5.49
N GLU A 139 19.31 -11.61 6.58
CA GLU A 139 19.98 -12.91 6.54
C GLU A 139 19.01 -14.04 6.16
N TRP A 140 17.80 -14.03 6.71
CA TRP A 140 16.75 -14.98 6.33
C TRP A 140 16.39 -14.87 4.84
N ASP A 141 16.14 -13.66 4.35
CA ASP A 141 15.89 -13.40 2.93
C ASP A 141 17.06 -13.88 2.06
N MET A 142 18.30 -13.64 2.49
CA MET A 142 19.49 -14.11 1.79
C MET A 142 19.55 -15.65 1.71
N ILE A 143 19.22 -16.35 2.80
CA ILE A 143 19.15 -17.82 2.85
C ILE A 143 18.13 -18.32 1.84
N ILE A 144 16.89 -17.84 1.93
CA ILE A 144 15.81 -18.26 1.02
C ILE A 144 16.16 -17.96 -0.43
N ASP A 145 16.71 -16.77 -0.68
CA ASP A 145 17.06 -16.34 -2.02
C ASP A 145 18.12 -17.22 -2.69
N HIS A 146 19.13 -17.64 -1.93
CA HIS A 146 20.19 -18.50 -2.44
C HIS A 146 19.70 -19.92 -2.68
N LEU A 147 18.81 -20.44 -1.82
CA LEU A 147 18.30 -21.81 -1.92
C LEU A 147 17.17 -21.95 -2.95
N GLU A 148 16.46 -20.87 -3.29
CA GLU A 148 15.33 -20.92 -4.20
C GLU A 148 15.70 -21.42 -5.60
N MET A 149 14.90 -22.35 -6.12
CA MET A 149 15.04 -22.91 -7.46
C MET A 149 14.51 -21.95 -8.54
N PRO A 150 15.07 -22.01 -9.77
CA PRO A 150 14.54 -21.26 -10.90
C PRO A 150 13.04 -21.50 -11.15
N VAL A 151 12.30 -20.41 -11.40
CA VAL A 151 10.90 -20.48 -11.79
C VAL A 151 10.80 -21.05 -13.20
N GLN A 152 9.94 -22.05 -13.38
CA GLN A 152 9.71 -22.64 -14.69
C GLN A 152 8.91 -21.66 -15.57
N PRO A 153 9.33 -21.36 -16.81
CA PRO A 153 8.66 -20.36 -17.66
C PRO A 153 7.16 -20.61 -17.90
N ASN A 154 6.77 -21.89 -17.92
CA ASN A 154 5.39 -22.32 -18.17
C ASN A 154 4.51 -22.34 -16.91
N ARG A 155 5.06 -22.05 -15.73
CA ARG A 155 4.33 -22.03 -14.46
C ARG A 155 4.25 -20.61 -13.92
N ARG A 156 3.10 -19.98 -14.12
CA ARG A 156 2.84 -18.60 -13.67
C ARG A 156 1.97 -18.60 -12.42
N ILE A 157 2.05 -17.49 -11.68
CA ILE A 157 1.13 -17.21 -10.59
C ILE A 157 -0.21 -16.84 -11.22
N ALA A 158 -1.30 -17.44 -10.73
CA ALA A 158 -2.64 -17.09 -11.11
C ALA A 158 -3.39 -16.54 -9.89
N VAL A 159 -4.21 -15.52 -10.09
CA VAL A 159 -5.07 -14.90 -9.08
C VAL A 159 -6.51 -15.13 -9.48
N ASN A 160 -7.37 -15.36 -8.48
CA ASN A 160 -8.82 -15.46 -8.67
C ASN A 160 -9.51 -14.58 -7.62
N LEU A 161 -9.98 -13.42 -8.04
CA LEU A 161 -10.61 -12.43 -7.17
C LEU A 161 -11.97 -12.89 -6.64
N GLU A 162 -12.72 -13.66 -7.42
CA GLU A 162 -14.05 -14.12 -7.03
C GLU A 162 -13.98 -15.14 -5.88
N GLU A 163 -12.96 -16.00 -5.92
CA GLU A 163 -12.66 -17.00 -4.90
C GLU A 163 -11.89 -16.44 -3.69
N SER A 164 -11.71 -15.11 -3.59
CA SER A 164 -11.00 -14.52 -2.45
C SER A 164 -11.85 -14.58 -1.17
N LEU A 165 -11.30 -15.11 -0.08
CA LEU A 165 -11.91 -15.07 1.26
C LEU A 165 -12.19 -13.62 1.69
N ASN A 166 -11.24 -12.73 1.40
CA ASN A 166 -11.45 -11.30 1.59
C ASN A 166 -12.28 -10.73 0.43
N LYS A 167 -13.54 -10.42 0.71
CA LYS A 167 -14.46 -9.81 -0.27
C LYS A 167 -14.22 -8.32 -0.52
N ALA A 168 -13.40 -7.64 0.29
CA ALA A 168 -12.98 -6.27 0.00
C ALA A 168 -12.02 -6.23 -1.19
N ALA A 169 -11.08 -7.17 -1.30
CA ALA A 169 -10.10 -7.21 -2.38
C ALA A 169 -10.71 -7.11 -3.80
N PRO A 170 -11.68 -7.95 -4.21
CA PRO A 170 -12.34 -7.81 -5.50
C PRO A 170 -13.07 -6.47 -5.67
N ALA A 171 -13.72 -5.97 -4.61
CA ALA A 171 -14.50 -4.73 -4.68
C ALA A 171 -13.62 -3.49 -4.89
N LEU A 172 -12.50 -3.40 -4.17
CA LEU A 172 -11.57 -2.27 -4.29
C LEU A 172 -10.83 -2.31 -5.62
N MET A 173 -10.40 -3.49 -6.08
CA MET A 173 -9.73 -3.60 -7.38
C MET A 173 -10.68 -3.29 -8.55
N LYS A 174 -11.94 -3.77 -8.50
CA LYS A 174 -12.95 -3.38 -9.49
C LYS A 174 -13.23 -1.88 -9.49
N ALA A 175 -13.17 -1.22 -8.32
CA ALA A 175 -13.30 0.24 -8.24
C ALA A 175 -12.13 0.97 -8.89
N PHE A 176 -10.89 0.50 -8.71
CA PHE A 176 -9.73 1.04 -9.41
C PHE A 176 -9.84 0.86 -10.94
N ILE A 177 -10.23 -0.33 -11.41
CA ILE A 177 -10.43 -0.58 -12.84
C ILE A 177 -11.55 0.28 -13.43
N ALA A 178 -12.61 0.58 -12.65
CA ALA A 178 -13.67 1.48 -13.09
C ALA A 178 -13.16 2.91 -13.34
N GLU A 179 -12.24 3.41 -12.50
CA GLU A 179 -11.60 4.70 -12.74
C GLU A 179 -10.68 4.63 -13.97
N ALA A 180 -9.89 3.57 -14.13
CA ALA A 180 -9.04 3.37 -15.32
C ALA A 180 -9.86 3.29 -16.63
N GLN A 181 -11.03 2.67 -16.58
CA GLN A 181 -11.94 2.56 -17.72
C GLN A 181 -12.47 3.91 -18.20
N ARG A 182 -12.54 4.93 -17.32
CA ARG A 182 -13.03 6.27 -17.65
C ARG A 182 -12.14 6.98 -18.69
N VAL A 183 -10.84 6.70 -18.66
CA VAL A 183 -9.84 7.31 -19.56
C VAL A 183 -9.45 6.38 -20.72
N SER A 184 -10.15 5.25 -20.88
CA SER A 184 -9.87 4.25 -21.92
C SER A 184 -11.04 4.07 -22.88
N ASP A 185 -10.75 3.88 -24.17
CA ASP A 185 -11.74 3.59 -25.21
C ASP A 185 -12.20 2.11 -25.23
N GLY A 186 -11.61 1.26 -24.38
CA GLY A 186 -11.88 -0.17 -24.33
C GLY A 186 -11.38 -0.79 -23.04
N LYS A 187 -10.94 -2.06 -23.08
CA LYS A 187 -10.33 -2.70 -21.90
C LYS A 187 -9.08 -1.90 -21.49
N PRO A 188 -8.98 -1.37 -20.24
CA PRO A 188 -7.93 -0.42 -19.89
C PRO A 188 -6.56 -1.08 -19.85
N ASN A 189 -5.56 -0.41 -20.43
CA ASN A 189 -4.15 -0.78 -20.36
C ASN A 189 -3.58 -0.32 -19.02
N VAL A 190 -3.27 -1.26 -18.13
CA VAL A 190 -2.76 -0.95 -16.79
C VAL A 190 -1.32 -1.43 -16.64
N LEU A 191 -0.44 -0.49 -16.31
CA LEU A 191 0.94 -0.80 -15.92
C LEU A 191 1.01 -1.05 -14.42
N VAL A 192 1.65 -2.14 -13.99
CA VAL A 192 1.99 -2.34 -12.58
C VAL A 192 3.44 -2.03 -12.30
N VAL A 193 3.69 -1.23 -11.26
CA VAL A 193 5.01 -0.91 -10.72
C VAL A 193 5.20 -1.69 -9.43
N THR A 194 6.15 -2.63 -9.43
CA THR A 194 6.51 -3.45 -8.25
C THR A 194 7.77 -2.96 -7.54
N ALA A 195 8.14 -1.69 -7.76
CA ALA A 195 9.37 -1.08 -7.24
C ALA A 195 9.43 -0.96 -5.70
N ALA A 196 8.28 -1.03 -5.02
CA ALA A 196 8.21 -1.06 -3.57
C ALA A 196 8.66 -2.42 -3.00
N ALA A 197 8.48 -3.51 -3.74
CA ALA A 197 8.80 -4.85 -3.27
C ALA A 197 10.31 -5.09 -3.17
N ARG A 198 10.72 -5.95 -2.23
CA ARG A 198 12.12 -6.43 -2.14
C ARG A 198 12.54 -7.18 -3.41
N ASP A 199 11.69 -8.10 -3.85
CA ASP A 199 11.84 -8.86 -5.09
C ASP A 199 10.78 -8.40 -6.10
N SER A 200 11.10 -7.32 -6.83
CA SER A 200 10.24 -6.71 -7.85
C SER A 200 9.87 -7.70 -8.97
N LEU A 201 10.74 -8.68 -9.26
CA LEU A 201 10.53 -9.68 -10.29
C LEU A 201 9.47 -10.71 -9.87
N ASN A 202 9.53 -11.19 -8.62
CA ASN A 202 8.55 -12.13 -8.09
C ASN A 202 7.15 -11.48 -7.99
N ALA A 203 7.09 -10.27 -7.43
CA ALA A 203 5.83 -9.54 -7.25
C ALA A 203 5.07 -9.29 -8.56
N ALA A 204 5.81 -9.06 -9.65
CA ALA A 204 5.20 -8.71 -10.93
C ALA A 204 4.21 -9.77 -11.44
N GLY A 205 4.44 -11.06 -11.18
CA GLY A 205 3.51 -12.13 -11.59
C GLY A 205 2.15 -12.02 -10.93
N TYR A 206 2.14 -11.86 -9.61
CA TYR A 206 0.93 -11.70 -8.82
C TYR A 206 0.09 -10.51 -9.30
N TYR A 207 0.69 -9.32 -9.37
CA TYR A 207 -0.07 -8.11 -9.73
C TYR A 207 -0.53 -8.08 -11.18
N THR A 208 0.26 -8.61 -12.13
CA THR A 208 -0.22 -8.73 -13.52
C THR A 208 -1.44 -9.64 -13.60
N SER A 209 -1.47 -10.75 -12.84
CA SER A 209 -2.63 -11.63 -12.80
C SER A 209 -3.82 -10.99 -12.07
N LEU A 210 -3.57 -10.29 -10.97
CA LEU A 210 -4.59 -9.59 -10.17
C LEU A 210 -5.34 -8.55 -11.01
N LEU A 211 -4.61 -7.70 -11.72
CA LEU A 211 -5.19 -6.66 -12.58
C LEU A 211 -5.88 -7.26 -13.81
N ALA A 212 -5.32 -8.33 -14.39
CA ALA A 212 -5.95 -9.02 -15.52
C ALA A 212 -7.30 -9.65 -15.14
N ASP A 213 -7.35 -10.31 -13.97
CA ASP A 213 -8.56 -10.91 -13.41
C ASP A 213 -9.60 -9.84 -13.03
N ALA A 214 -9.15 -8.68 -12.56
CA ALA A 214 -10.00 -7.51 -12.32
C ALA A 214 -10.58 -6.86 -13.60
N GLY A 215 -10.12 -7.28 -14.79
CA GLY A 215 -10.65 -6.82 -16.07
C GLY A 215 -9.75 -5.87 -16.85
N ALA A 216 -8.45 -5.74 -16.53
CA ALA A 216 -7.49 -4.92 -17.28
C ALA A 216 -6.67 -5.70 -18.33
N ASN A 217 -6.09 -4.98 -19.28
CA ASN A 217 -4.90 -5.44 -20.00
C ASN A 217 -3.66 -5.06 -19.18
N ALA A 218 -3.20 -5.98 -18.35
CA ALA A 218 -2.14 -5.72 -17.38
C ALA A 218 -0.74 -6.03 -17.94
N SER A 219 0.20 -5.11 -17.76
CA SER A 219 1.62 -5.31 -18.07
C SER A 219 2.51 -4.76 -16.98
N TRP A 220 3.72 -5.29 -16.86
CA TRP A 220 4.66 -4.89 -15.82
C TRP A 220 5.53 -3.73 -16.32
N LEU A 221 5.70 -2.69 -15.51
CA LEU A 221 6.68 -1.63 -15.73
C LEU A 221 7.96 -2.00 -14.96
N PRO A 222 9.06 -2.42 -15.62
CA PRO A 222 10.24 -3.00 -14.97
C PRO A 222 11.14 -2.01 -14.21
N ILE A 223 10.60 -0.94 -13.64
CA ILE A 223 11.36 0.04 -12.87
C ILE A 223 11.52 -0.41 -11.41
N ASP A 224 12.72 -0.25 -10.86
CA ASP A 224 12.99 -0.30 -9.42
C ASP A 224 14.23 0.56 -9.08
N ALA A 225 14.60 0.65 -7.80
CA ALA A 225 15.75 1.45 -7.36
C ALA A 225 17.08 1.01 -7.99
N ALA A 226 17.27 -0.28 -8.27
CA ALA A 226 18.47 -0.81 -8.91
C ALA A 226 18.49 -0.42 -10.39
N VAL A 227 17.35 -0.45 -11.09
CA VAL A 227 17.23 0.05 -12.47
C VAL A 227 17.52 1.55 -12.56
N ASN A 228 16.94 2.35 -11.68
CA ASN A 228 17.21 3.79 -11.63
C ASN A 228 18.70 4.09 -11.38
N ALA A 229 19.33 3.35 -10.45
CA ALA A 229 20.77 3.45 -10.21
C ALA A 229 21.59 3.00 -11.43
N ALA A 230 21.22 1.89 -12.06
CA ALA A 230 21.89 1.33 -13.22
C ALA A 230 21.81 2.26 -14.44
N GLN A 231 20.66 2.86 -14.72
CA GLN A 231 20.48 3.81 -15.82
C GLN A 231 21.37 5.04 -15.64
N ARG A 232 21.40 5.63 -14.44
CA ARG A 232 22.28 6.77 -14.13
C ARG A 232 23.77 6.40 -14.22
N GLY A 233 24.11 5.20 -13.75
CA GLY A 233 25.48 4.70 -13.75
C GLY A 233 25.93 4.09 -15.08
N LYS A 234 25.02 3.90 -16.05
CA LYS A 234 25.23 3.10 -17.28
C LYS A 234 25.72 1.67 -16.99
N ARG A 235 25.14 1.02 -15.97
CA ARG A 235 25.53 -0.30 -15.44
C ARG A 235 24.39 -1.34 -15.56
N CYS A 236 23.59 -1.29 -16.62
CA CYS A 236 22.44 -2.18 -16.80
C CYS A 236 22.80 -3.67 -16.90
N ASP A 237 24.02 -4.01 -17.33
CA ASP A 237 24.51 -5.39 -17.35
C ASP A 237 24.86 -5.92 -15.94
N GLU A 238 24.95 -5.04 -14.94
CA GLU A 238 25.24 -5.40 -13.54
C GLU A 238 23.97 -5.39 -12.65
N LEU A 239 22.78 -5.46 -13.25
CA LEU A 239 21.52 -5.30 -12.52
C LEU A 239 21.33 -6.31 -11.37
N ASP A 240 21.80 -7.55 -11.51
CA ASP A 240 21.68 -8.53 -10.41
C ASP A 240 22.52 -8.15 -9.19
N LYS A 241 23.72 -7.63 -9.42
CA LYS A 241 24.58 -7.09 -8.36
C LYS A 241 23.97 -5.86 -7.72
N LEU A 242 23.51 -4.90 -8.53
CA LEU A 242 22.85 -3.68 -8.04
C LEU A 242 21.56 -4.01 -7.25
N ARG A 243 20.85 -5.07 -7.62
CA ARG A 243 19.68 -5.53 -6.87
C ARG A 243 20.05 -6.07 -5.50
N ALA A 244 21.13 -6.83 -5.37
CA ALA A 244 21.63 -7.24 -4.05
C ALA A 244 22.02 -6.03 -3.19
N GLU A 245 22.68 -5.02 -3.78
CA GLU A 245 23.13 -3.80 -3.09
C GLU A 245 21.98 -2.89 -2.64
N HIS A 246 21.02 -2.62 -3.53
CA HIS A 246 19.92 -1.69 -3.26
C HIS A 246 18.73 -2.32 -2.56
N HIS A 247 18.50 -3.61 -2.82
CA HIS A 247 17.29 -4.27 -2.39
C HIS A 247 17.50 -5.38 -1.37
N ASN A 248 18.74 -5.82 -1.12
CA ASN A 248 18.99 -7.07 -0.38
C ASN A 248 18.21 -8.25 -1.00
N ALA A 249 18.18 -8.30 -2.34
CA ALA A 249 17.59 -9.41 -3.08
C ALA A 249 18.65 -10.08 -3.94
N PHE A 250 18.93 -11.34 -3.61
CA PHE A 250 20.11 -12.07 -4.06
C PHE A 250 19.71 -13.14 -5.09
N GLN A 251 20.56 -13.40 -6.08
CA GLN A 251 20.33 -14.48 -7.06
C GLN A 251 19.00 -14.38 -7.84
N ARG A 252 18.39 -13.18 -7.92
CA ARG A 252 17.07 -13.01 -8.52
C ARG A 252 17.10 -13.21 -10.03
N ALA A 253 18.21 -12.86 -10.69
CA ALA A 253 18.43 -13.19 -12.10
C ALA A 253 18.42 -14.70 -12.36
N ARG A 254 18.96 -15.51 -11.44
CA ARG A 254 18.96 -16.97 -11.55
C ARG A 254 17.56 -17.54 -11.35
N VAL A 255 16.78 -16.97 -10.43
CA VAL A 255 15.42 -17.45 -10.11
C VAL A 255 14.41 -17.02 -11.16
N HIS A 256 14.48 -15.76 -11.61
CA HIS A 256 13.53 -15.10 -12.51
C HIS A 256 14.19 -14.68 -13.83
N GLY A 257 14.88 -15.60 -14.51
CA GLY A 257 15.71 -15.28 -15.69
C GLY A 257 14.99 -14.52 -16.82
N GLU A 258 13.75 -14.89 -17.14
CA GLU A 258 12.96 -14.19 -18.17
C GLU A 258 12.67 -12.73 -17.79
N ARG A 259 12.15 -12.48 -16.58
CA ARG A 259 11.86 -11.14 -16.08
C ARG A 259 13.12 -10.31 -15.87
N HIS A 260 14.22 -10.95 -15.49
CA HIS A 260 15.51 -10.30 -15.39
C HIS A 260 15.97 -9.77 -16.75
N ASN A 261 15.88 -10.59 -17.81
CA ASN A 261 16.24 -10.17 -19.16
C ASN A 261 15.34 -9.04 -19.66
N GLU A 262 14.03 -9.13 -19.43
CA GLU A 262 13.07 -8.05 -19.71
C GLU A 262 13.49 -6.73 -19.01
N GLN A 263 13.88 -6.81 -17.73
CA GLN A 263 14.32 -5.65 -16.97
C GLN A 263 15.66 -5.08 -17.45
N VAL A 264 16.59 -5.93 -17.90
CA VAL A 264 17.87 -5.50 -18.50
C VAL A 264 17.61 -4.71 -19.79
N GLU A 265 16.74 -5.20 -20.66
CA GLU A 265 16.38 -4.50 -21.90
C GLU A 265 15.66 -3.18 -21.62
N PHE A 266 14.74 -3.17 -20.65
CA PHE A 266 14.12 -1.94 -20.15
C PHE A 266 15.16 -0.94 -19.63
N CYS A 267 16.11 -1.40 -18.82
CA CYS A 267 17.17 -0.55 -18.27
C CYS A 267 18.01 0.09 -19.37
N LYS A 268 18.37 -0.68 -20.41
CA LYS A 268 19.21 -0.21 -21.53
C LYS A 268 18.53 0.83 -22.41
N ASN A 269 17.20 0.95 -22.37
CA ASN A 269 16.44 1.97 -23.08
C ASN A 269 15.85 3.01 -22.10
N PRO A 270 16.52 4.18 -21.90
CA PRO A 270 16.05 5.21 -20.97
C PRO A 270 14.64 5.76 -21.28
N GLN A 271 14.17 5.63 -22.52
CA GLN A 271 12.85 6.10 -22.93
C GLN A 271 11.75 5.03 -22.84
N ALA A 272 12.11 3.77 -22.56
CA ALA A 272 11.15 2.67 -22.50
C ALA A 272 10.01 2.96 -21.51
N GLY A 273 10.33 3.46 -20.31
CA GLY A 273 9.33 3.80 -19.31
C GLY A 273 8.36 4.87 -19.78
N VAL A 274 8.87 5.97 -20.36
CA VAL A 274 8.05 7.07 -20.88
C VAL A 274 7.14 6.57 -22.02
N GLN A 275 7.66 5.72 -22.91
CA GLN A 275 6.90 5.11 -24.00
C GLN A 275 5.80 4.17 -23.52
N MET A 276 6.08 3.36 -22.50
CA MET A 276 5.07 2.49 -21.88
C MET A 276 3.99 3.34 -21.22
N VAL A 277 4.39 4.36 -20.44
CA VAL A 277 3.44 5.27 -19.80
C VAL A 277 2.59 5.99 -20.82
N ALA A 278 3.10 6.42 -21.98
CA ALA A 278 2.31 7.09 -23.00
C ALA A 278 1.13 6.28 -23.57
N ASN A 279 1.16 4.94 -23.46
CA ASN A 279 0.11 4.05 -23.97
C ASN A 279 -0.76 3.44 -22.84
N ALA A 280 -0.53 3.84 -21.59
CA ALA A 280 -1.27 3.32 -20.45
C ALA A 280 -2.51 4.17 -20.14
N ASP A 281 -3.56 3.54 -19.66
CA ASP A 281 -4.76 4.21 -19.14
C ASP A 281 -4.67 4.36 -17.62
N ALA A 282 -3.94 3.44 -16.96
CA ALA A 282 -3.62 3.57 -15.55
C ALA A 282 -2.25 2.98 -15.18
N ILE A 283 -1.74 3.43 -14.02
CA ILE A 283 -0.57 2.84 -13.36
C ILE A 283 -0.98 2.42 -11.96
N PHE A 284 -0.62 1.21 -11.57
CA PHE A 284 -0.84 0.68 -10.22
C PHE A 284 0.49 0.45 -9.51
N PHE A 285 0.68 1.12 -8.37
CA PHE A 285 1.84 0.98 -7.50
C PHE A 285 1.56 -0.08 -6.42
N ALA A 286 2.27 -1.21 -6.53
CA ALA A 286 2.18 -2.32 -5.61
C ALA A 286 2.71 -1.98 -4.20
N ASP A 287 2.33 -2.80 -3.22
CA ASP A 287 2.83 -2.71 -1.86
C ASP A 287 4.31 -3.10 -1.72
N GLY A 288 4.90 -2.79 -0.56
CA GLY A 288 6.25 -3.11 -0.15
C GLY A 288 6.82 -2.03 0.78
N ASP A 289 7.83 -1.32 0.30
CA ASP A 289 8.50 -0.25 1.03
C ASP A 289 8.46 1.06 0.22
N GLN A 290 7.86 2.09 0.83
CA GLN A 290 7.66 3.40 0.21
C GLN A 290 8.98 4.15 -0.03
N HIS A 291 10.04 3.88 0.74
CA HIS A 291 11.36 4.42 0.49
C HIS A 291 12.02 3.78 -0.74
N ARG A 292 11.84 2.48 -0.98
CA ARG A 292 12.29 1.79 -2.20
C ARG A 292 11.57 2.31 -3.43
N LEU A 293 10.25 2.45 -3.36
CA LEU A 293 9.45 3.03 -4.45
C LEU A 293 9.92 4.46 -4.77
N ARG A 294 10.11 5.29 -3.74
CA ARG A 294 10.66 6.63 -3.91
C ARG A 294 12.04 6.59 -4.58
N SER A 295 12.92 5.68 -4.16
CA SER A 295 14.27 5.53 -4.73
C SER A 295 14.27 5.03 -6.19
N ALA A 296 13.17 4.45 -6.66
CA ALA A 296 13.01 4.03 -8.04
C ALA A 296 12.64 5.19 -8.98
N LEU A 297 11.91 6.19 -8.49
CA LEU A 297 11.34 7.26 -9.32
C LEU A 297 11.97 8.64 -9.09
N LEU A 298 12.76 8.79 -8.02
CA LEU A 298 13.51 10.00 -7.72
C LEU A 298 15.02 9.69 -7.72
N ASN A 299 15.82 10.71 -8.03
CA ASN A 299 17.28 10.62 -7.90
C ASN A 299 17.74 10.91 -6.44
N PRO A 300 19.03 10.73 -6.10
CA PRO A 300 19.54 11.01 -4.76
C PRO A 300 19.40 12.47 -4.30
N LEU A 301 19.20 13.40 -5.23
CA LEU A 301 18.92 14.83 -4.96
C LEU A 301 17.42 15.10 -4.82
N SER A 302 16.58 14.06 -4.77
CA SER A 302 15.12 14.15 -4.68
C SER A 302 14.45 14.81 -5.88
N GLN A 303 15.10 14.78 -7.04
CA GLN A 303 14.49 15.26 -8.29
C GLN A 303 13.76 14.11 -8.99
N PRO A 304 12.61 14.39 -9.63
CA PRO A 304 11.86 13.38 -10.38
C PRO A 304 12.68 12.87 -11.57
N THR A 305 12.51 11.59 -11.90
CA THR A 305 12.97 11.02 -13.17
C THR A 305 12.07 11.48 -14.33
N ASP A 306 12.53 11.31 -15.57
CA ASP A 306 11.70 11.54 -16.76
C ASP A 306 10.42 10.70 -16.73
N LEU A 307 10.52 9.48 -16.21
CA LEU A 307 9.38 8.59 -15.99
C LEU A 307 8.35 9.20 -15.02
N LEU A 308 8.77 9.62 -13.83
CA LEU A 308 7.85 10.26 -12.87
C LEU A 308 7.25 11.55 -13.42
N THR A 309 8.03 12.33 -14.18
CA THR A 309 7.55 13.53 -14.84
C THR A 309 6.45 13.22 -15.85
N ALA A 310 6.62 12.18 -16.67
CA ALA A 310 5.61 11.75 -17.63
C ALA A 310 4.33 11.24 -16.95
N ILE A 311 4.46 10.50 -15.83
CA ILE A 311 3.31 10.05 -15.03
C ILE A 311 2.53 11.25 -14.49
N TYR A 312 3.23 12.22 -13.88
CA TYR A 312 2.62 13.42 -13.32
C TYR A 312 1.88 14.23 -14.39
N GLN A 313 2.49 14.44 -15.56
CA GLN A 313 1.88 15.19 -16.66
C GLN A 313 0.58 14.53 -17.15
N ARG A 314 0.63 13.23 -17.49
CA ARG A 314 -0.57 12.53 -17.98
C ARG A 314 -1.68 12.44 -16.95
N MET A 315 -1.34 12.34 -15.66
CA MET A 315 -2.30 12.40 -14.58
C MET A 315 -3.00 13.76 -14.52
N LEU A 316 -2.25 14.86 -14.65
CA LEU A 316 -2.84 16.21 -14.67
C LEU A 316 -3.61 16.54 -15.95
N ASP A 317 -3.26 15.90 -17.05
CA ASP A 317 -3.99 16.02 -18.32
C ASP A 317 -5.29 15.18 -18.33
N ASP A 318 -5.63 14.52 -17.21
CA ASP A 318 -6.76 13.60 -17.04
C ASP A 318 -6.75 12.40 -18.02
N GLU A 319 -5.55 12.01 -18.47
CA GLU A 319 -5.33 10.89 -19.40
C GLU A 319 -4.82 9.61 -18.73
N LEU A 320 -4.47 9.69 -17.44
CA LEU A 320 -3.89 8.58 -16.69
C LEU A 320 -4.42 8.55 -15.26
N VAL A 321 -4.97 7.39 -14.87
CA VAL A 321 -5.33 7.13 -13.47
C VAL A 321 -4.14 6.51 -12.74
N VAL A 322 -3.83 7.01 -11.55
CA VAL A 322 -2.78 6.46 -10.69
C VAL A 322 -3.40 5.77 -9.49
N GLY A 323 -3.11 4.49 -9.32
CA GLY A 323 -3.49 3.68 -8.18
C GLY A 323 -2.27 3.33 -7.33
N GLY A 324 -2.44 3.21 -6.02
CA GLY A 324 -1.41 2.66 -5.15
C GLY A 324 -2.03 2.00 -3.92
N GLU A 325 -1.42 0.92 -3.45
CA GLU A 325 -1.84 0.26 -2.21
C GLU A 325 -0.75 0.33 -1.13
N ASN A 326 -1.17 0.51 0.13
CA ASN A 326 -0.32 0.58 1.31
C ASN A 326 0.97 1.41 1.09
N ALA A 327 2.15 0.82 0.93
CA ALA A 327 3.39 1.56 0.65
C ALA A 327 3.32 2.37 -0.66
N GLY A 328 2.67 1.83 -1.69
CA GLY A 328 2.34 2.53 -2.93
C GLY A 328 1.47 3.75 -2.68
N ALA A 329 0.44 3.65 -1.85
CA ALA A 329 -0.41 4.77 -1.47
C ALA A 329 0.37 5.84 -0.66
N ILE A 330 1.13 5.42 0.35
CA ILE A 330 1.93 6.30 1.21
C ILE A 330 2.93 7.10 0.37
N ALA A 331 3.57 6.47 -0.61
CA ALA A 331 4.57 7.11 -1.46
C ALA A 331 4.01 8.25 -2.32
N MET A 332 2.69 8.33 -2.54
CA MET A 332 2.10 9.37 -3.40
C MET A 332 2.23 10.78 -2.83
N THR A 333 2.43 10.92 -1.52
CA THR A 333 2.49 12.23 -0.85
C THR A 333 3.57 13.17 -1.42
N GLY A 334 3.21 14.43 -1.58
CA GLY A 334 4.13 15.56 -1.81
C GLY A 334 4.58 16.26 -0.52
N ARG A 335 4.09 15.83 0.64
CA ARG A 335 4.49 16.29 1.97
C ARG A 335 5.48 15.29 2.59
N PRO A 336 6.10 15.56 3.76
CA PRO A 336 7.07 14.66 4.35
C PRO A 336 6.60 13.19 4.36
N LEU A 337 7.40 12.30 3.77
CA LEU A 337 7.04 10.91 3.57
C LEU A 337 7.44 10.08 4.80
N ILE A 338 6.47 9.45 5.47
CA ILE A 338 6.77 8.44 6.50
C ILE A 338 7.52 7.28 5.86
N THR A 339 8.68 6.90 6.41
CA THR A 339 9.46 5.75 5.90
C THR A 339 9.49 4.58 6.87
N ASN A 340 9.34 4.82 8.17
CA ASN A 340 9.31 3.76 9.18
C ASN A 340 8.63 4.22 10.47
N GLY A 341 8.29 3.26 11.33
CA GLY A 341 8.18 3.48 12.78
C GLY A 341 6.80 3.25 13.38
N THR A 342 6.76 3.03 14.69
CA THR A 342 5.53 2.74 15.43
C THR A 342 5.01 3.95 16.18
N SER A 343 3.71 3.99 16.49
CA SER A 343 3.12 5.02 17.36
C SER A 343 3.77 5.08 18.74
N ARG A 344 4.17 3.93 19.29
CA ARG A 344 4.86 3.85 20.60
C ARG A 344 6.20 4.57 20.56
N MET A 345 7.02 4.30 19.54
CA MET A 345 8.34 4.91 19.42
C MET A 345 8.27 6.35 18.97
N ALA A 346 7.32 6.71 18.11
CA ALA A 346 7.07 8.11 17.74
C ALA A 346 6.76 9.00 18.97
N MET A 347 6.01 8.47 19.94
CA MET A 347 5.74 9.21 21.18
C MET A 347 6.96 9.33 22.08
N LYS A 348 7.78 8.28 22.19
CA LYS A 348 8.97 8.25 23.06
C LYS A 348 10.15 9.05 22.50
N GLU A 349 10.44 8.90 21.22
CA GLU A 349 11.66 9.41 20.58
C GLU A 349 11.38 10.63 19.69
N GLY A 350 10.15 10.81 19.20
CA GLY A 350 9.80 11.80 18.18
C GLY A 350 10.18 11.35 16.77
N ALA A 351 9.91 12.20 15.78
CA ALA A 351 10.25 11.92 14.38
C ALA A 351 11.74 12.23 14.08
N ARG A 352 12.34 11.47 13.15
CA ARG A 352 13.72 11.66 12.69
C ARG A 352 13.80 11.73 11.17
N SER A 353 14.39 12.80 10.66
CA SER A 353 14.72 12.90 9.23
C SER A 353 15.95 12.03 8.96
N ALA A 354 15.73 10.77 8.60
CA ALA A 354 16.78 9.77 8.41
C ALA A 354 16.35 8.69 7.41
N GLN A 355 17.34 7.93 6.93
CA GLN A 355 17.06 6.70 6.18
C GLN A 355 16.31 5.71 7.08
N PRO A 356 15.33 4.96 6.54
CA PRO A 356 14.63 3.97 7.32
C PRO A 356 15.60 2.88 7.81
N PRO A 357 15.54 2.50 9.09
CA PRO A 357 16.24 1.32 9.59
C PRO A 357 15.77 0.08 8.85
N ALA A 358 16.68 -0.88 8.62
CA ALA A 358 16.27 -2.18 8.09
C ALA A 358 15.38 -2.91 9.12
N PRO A 359 14.36 -3.67 8.68
CA PRO A 359 13.57 -4.50 9.58
C PRO A 359 14.46 -5.41 10.43
N ALA A 360 14.23 -5.42 11.74
CA ALA A 360 15.01 -6.20 12.71
C ALA A 360 16.54 -5.95 12.67
N CYS A 361 16.98 -4.74 12.28
CA CYS A 361 18.40 -4.34 12.26
C CYS A 361 19.12 -4.45 13.60
N ASN A 362 18.38 -4.64 14.70
CA ASN A 362 18.94 -4.85 16.04
C ASN A 362 19.50 -6.26 16.22
N LEU A 363 19.14 -7.21 15.35
CA LEU A 363 19.61 -8.61 15.41
C LEU A 363 20.98 -8.81 14.74
N ASP A 364 21.35 -7.92 13.81
CA ASP A 364 22.61 -7.96 13.06
C ASP A 364 23.46 -6.68 13.24
N GLU A 365 23.12 -5.85 14.23
CA GLU A 365 23.83 -4.60 14.57
C GLU A 365 23.91 -3.60 13.40
N THR A 366 22.99 -3.67 12.43
CA THR A 366 22.95 -2.77 11.27
C THR A 366 22.08 -1.54 11.46
N CYS A 367 21.45 -1.37 12.64
CA CYS A 367 20.64 -0.19 12.88
C CYS A 367 21.46 1.10 12.75
N PRO A 368 20.96 2.12 12.05
CA PRO A 368 21.61 3.42 12.04
C PRO A 368 21.76 3.96 13.46
N ARG A 369 22.80 4.76 13.68
CA ARG A 369 23.09 5.36 14.99
C ARG A 369 21.86 6.10 15.53
N ASP A 370 21.56 5.87 16.81
CA ASP A 370 20.44 6.46 17.55
C ASP A 370 19.04 6.11 16.99
N LEU A 371 18.94 5.07 16.17
CA LEU A 371 17.69 4.49 15.68
C LEU A 371 17.57 3.01 16.06
N ASN A 372 16.33 2.54 16.15
CA ASN A 372 15.98 1.14 16.27
C ASN A 372 14.94 0.78 15.18
N PRO A 373 14.59 -0.50 15.00
CA PRO A 373 13.67 -0.92 13.93
C PRO A 373 12.30 -0.26 13.97
N ASP A 374 11.89 0.26 15.13
CA ASP A 374 10.57 0.87 15.34
C ASP A 374 10.62 2.41 15.36
N SER A 375 11.81 3.03 15.22
CA SER A 375 11.96 4.48 15.23
C SER A 375 11.21 5.14 14.06
N LEU A 376 10.51 6.25 14.35
CA LEU A 376 9.79 7.03 13.34
C LEU A 376 10.76 7.81 12.47
N THR A 377 10.93 7.36 11.23
CA THR A 377 11.75 8.06 10.22
C THR A 377 10.91 8.60 9.07
N TYR A 378 11.41 9.66 8.42
CA TYR A 378 10.75 10.27 7.28
C TYR A 378 11.73 10.91 6.28
N HIS A 379 11.28 11.09 5.03
CA HIS A 379 11.95 11.96 4.04
C HIS A 379 11.35 13.36 4.06
N PRO A 380 12.14 14.42 4.32
CA PRO A 380 11.62 15.79 4.47
C PRO A 380 11.13 16.39 3.15
N LEU A 381 11.64 15.91 2.01
CA LEU A 381 11.26 16.37 0.66
C LEU A 381 10.11 15.56 0.06
N GLY A 382 9.43 14.75 0.88
CA GLY A 382 8.28 13.95 0.48
C GLY A 382 8.57 12.75 -0.43
N GLY A 383 7.50 12.20 -1.00
CA GLY A 383 7.49 11.02 -1.85
C GLY A 383 7.48 11.36 -3.34
N LEU A 384 6.50 10.85 -4.07
CA LEU A 384 6.36 11.01 -5.52
C LEU A 384 5.66 12.32 -5.91
N GLY A 385 4.96 12.99 -4.97
CA GLY A 385 4.34 14.28 -5.23
C GLY A 385 3.04 14.25 -6.03
N LEU A 386 2.43 13.06 -6.23
CA LEU A 386 1.15 12.92 -6.94
C LEU A 386 -0.05 13.31 -6.06
N PHE A 387 0.10 13.30 -4.74
CA PHE A 387 -0.88 13.78 -3.76
C PHE A 387 -0.31 14.99 -3.00
N PRO A 388 -0.69 16.24 -3.35
CA PRO A 388 -0.03 17.45 -2.83
C PRO A 388 -0.51 17.91 -1.43
N TYR A 389 -1.60 17.33 -0.92
CA TYR A 389 -2.34 17.91 0.20
C TYR A 389 -1.73 17.59 1.57
N ALA A 390 -1.39 16.33 1.82
CA ALA A 390 -1.11 15.84 3.17
C ALA A 390 0.04 14.83 3.22
N THR A 391 0.61 14.65 4.41
CA THR A 391 1.38 13.43 4.71
C THR A 391 0.43 12.25 4.71
N LEU A 392 0.79 11.17 4.01
CA LEU A 392 -0.03 9.96 3.91
C LEU A 392 0.46 8.86 4.85
N ASP A 393 -0.49 8.11 5.38
CA ASP A 393 -0.28 6.87 6.10
C ASP A 393 -1.35 5.83 5.69
N ALA A 394 -1.03 4.54 5.80
CA ALA A 394 -1.89 3.41 5.46
C ALA A 394 -1.95 2.39 6.62
N GLU A 395 -2.75 1.34 6.49
CA GLU A 395 -3.11 0.35 7.52
C GLU A 395 -3.39 1.03 8.86
N PHE A 396 -4.07 2.17 8.78
CA PHE A 396 -3.84 3.27 9.71
C PHE A 396 -4.39 2.95 11.10
N ALA A 397 -5.70 2.80 11.23
CA ALA A 397 -6.30 2.34 12.47
C ALA A 397 -5.87 0.91 12.82
N ASP A 398 -5.76 0.03 11.83
CA ASP A 398 -5.40 -1.39 12.00
C ASP A 398 -4.08 -1.62 12.72
N LYS A 399 -3.10 -0.73 12.49
CA LYS A 399 -1.80 -0.73 13.17
C LYS A 399 -1.67 0.39 14.22
N GLY A 400 -2.76 1.05 14.62
CA GLY A 400 -2.77 2.06 15.65
C GLY A 400 -1.89 3.28 15.35
N ARG A 401 -1.83 3.72 14.08
CA ARG A 401 -0.85 4.69 13.55
C ARG A 401 -1.19 6.18 13.80
N HIS A 402 -2.25 6.45 14.56
CA HIS A 402 -2.68 7.81 14.94
C HIS A 402 -1.55 8.65 15.57
N ALA A 403 -0.86 8.11 16.57
CA ALA A 403 0.16 8.86 17.29
C ALA A 403 1.40 9.13 16.43
N ARG A 404 1.83 8.19 15.57
CA ARG A 404 2.97 8.43 14.68
C ARG A 404 2.68 9.51 13.64
N LEU A 405 1.48 9.53 13.07
CA LEU A 405 1.09 10.54 12.09
C LEU A 405 0.98 11.91 12.76
N MET A 406 0.32 12.03 13.91
CA MET A 406 0.27 13.29 14.70
C MET A 406 1.67 13.80 15.06
N ARG A 407 2.58 12.92 15.50
CA ARG A 407 3.96 13.32 15.85
C ARG A 407 4.73 13.82 14.65
N LEU A 408 4.59 13.17 13.49
CA LEU A 408 5.28 13.64 12.29
C LEU A 408 4.72 14.97 11.80
N THR A 409 3.40 15.11 11.70
CA THR A 409 2.77 16.33 11.18
C THR A 409 3.08 17.53 12.08
N ALA A 410 3.06 17.35 13.40
CA ALA A 410 3.51 18.36 14.35
C ALA A 410 5.01 18.71 14.19
N ALA A 411 5.90 17.71 14.18
CA ALA A 411 7.34 17.93 14.10
C ALA A 411 7.79 18.59 12.79
N THR A 412 7.04 18.39 11.71
CA THR A 412 7.34 18.95 10.38
C THR A 412 6.52 20.19 10.05
N GLN A 413 5.64 20.64 10.96
CA GLN A 413 4.68 21.72 10.71
C GLN A 413 3.82 21.47 9.46
N THR A 414 3.57 20.19 9.15
CA THR A 414 2.66 19.81 8.07
C THR A 414 1.24 19.92 8.59
N GLN A 415 0.44 20.77 7.97
CA GLN A 415 -0.89 21.10 8.48
C GLN A 415 -1.88 19.93 8.41
N LEU A 416 -1.81 19.10 7.36
CA LEU A 416 -2.69 17.94 7.18
C LEU A 416 -1.91 16.63 7.12
N GLY A 417 -2.39 15.64 7.88
CA GLY A 417 -2.06 14.22 7.73
C GLY A 417 -3.31 13.41 7.41
N VAL A 418 -3.19 12.40 6.54
CA VAL A 418 -4.29 11.52 6.16
C VAL A 418 -3.87 10.07 6.36
N GLY A 419 -4.65 9.35 7.17
CA GLY A 419 -4.48 7.93 7.44
C GLY A 419 -5.61 7.13 6.81
N ILE A 420 -5.28 6.23 5.90
CA ILE A 420 -6.24 5.37 5.21
C ILE A 420 -6.25 4.00 5.91
N ASP A 421 -7.41 3.57 6.39
CA ASP A 421 -7.54 2.27 7.05
C ASP A 421 -7.44 1.12 6.04
N ASP A 422 -7.20 -0.10 6.53
CA ASP A 422 -7.23 -1.28 5.67
C ASP A 422 -8.61 -1.45 4.99
N GLU A 423 -8.68 -2.19 3.89
CA GLU A 423 -9.91 -2.44 3.15
C GLU A 423 -10.68 -1.16 2.73
N THR A 424 -9.95 -0.05 2.54
CA THR A 424 -10.50 1.28 2.26
C THR A 424 -9.76 1.98 1.13
N LEU A 425 -10.52 2.71 0.32
CA LEU A 425 -10.11 3.55 -0.80
C LEU A 425 -10.35 5.02 -0.47
N LEU A 426 -9.33 5.83 -0.73
CA LEU A 426 -9.45 7.28 -0.87
C LEU A 426 -9.29 7.61 -2.36
N LEU A 427 -10.41 7.96 -2.99
CA LEU A 427 -10.48 8.48 -4.35
C LEU A 427 -10.26 9.99 -4.31
N VAL A 428 -9.38 10.51 -5.18
CA VAL A 428 -8.99 11.92 -5.19
C VAL A 428 -9.13 12.49 -6.60
N ASP A 429 -9.95 13.52 -6.71
CA ASP A 429 -10.00 14.41 -7.87
C ASP A 429 -8.98 15.52 -7.61
N VAL A 430 -7.78 15.33 -8.14
CA VAL A 430 -6.64 16.23 -7.90
C VAL A 430 -6.85 17.57 -8.61
N LEU A 431 -7.62 17.57 -9.69
CA LEU A 431 -7.88 18.76 -10.52
C LEU A 431 -8.86 19.72 -9.83
N ASN A 432 -9.84 19.18 -9.12
CA ASN A 432 -10.87 19.97 -8.44
C ASN A 432 -10.72 19.99 -6.91
N ASN A 433 -9.66 19.38 -6.37
CA ASN A 433 -9.38 19.30 -4.94
C ASN A 433 -10.51 18.63 -4.15
N LYS A 434 -10.96 17.47 -4.60
CA LYS A 434 -12.04 16.70 -3.95
C LYS A 434 -11.60 15.30 -3.57
N PHE A 435 -12.29 14.73 -2.60
CA PHE A 435 -12.11 13.35 -2.21
C PHE A 435 -13.44 12.60 -2.07
N LYS A 436 -13.38 11.28 -2.24
CA LYS A 436 -14.46 10.34 -1.92
C LYS A 436 -13.87 9.11 -1.24
N VAL A 437 -14.52 8.63 -0.19
CA VAL A 437 -14.13 7.40 0.52
C VAL A 437 -14.99 6.24 0.03
N LYS A 438 -14.35 5.09 -0.18
CA LYS A 438 -15.02 3.85 -0.54
C LYS A 438 -14.42 2.68 0.22
N GLY A 439 -15.19 1.67 0.63
CA GLY A 439 -14.66 0.45 1.23
C GLY A 439 -15.36 0.07 2.53
N LYS A 440 -14.70 -0.75 3.35
CA LYS A 440 -15.35 -1.29 4.56
C LYS A 440 -15.12 -0.42 5.80
N ARG A 441 -14.06 0.40 5.82
CA ARG A 441 -13.66 1.23 6.95
C ARG A 441 -13.67 2.71 6.56
N GLY A 442 -12.70 3.49 7.05
CA GLY A 442 -12.69 4.92 6.87
C GLY A 442 -11.30 5.53 6.68
N VAL A 443 -11.32 6.84 6.63
CA VAL A 443 -10.15 7.69 6.46
C VAL A 443 -10.11 8.68 7.61
N SER A 444 -8.96 8.74 8.28
CA SER A 444 -8.68 9.68 9.35
C SER A 444 -7.94 10.90 8.82
N PHE A 445 -8.38 12.10 9.21
CA PHE A 445 -7.70 13.35 8.91
C PHE A 445 -7.19 13.97 10.22
N ILE A 446 -5.88 14.20 10.27
CA ILE A 446 -5.14 14.80 11.38
C ILE A 446 -4.79 16.23 10.99
N VAL A 447 -5.43 17.21 11.65
CA VAL A 447 -5.38 18.61 11.23
C VAL A 447 -4.70 19.46 12.32
N GLY A 448 -3.71 20.25 11.92
CA GLY A 448 -3.04 21.22 12.77
C GLY A 448 -2.42 20.60 14.02
N ALA A 449 -1.78 19.44 13.88
CA ALA A 449 -1.20 18.74 15.01
C ALA A 449 -0.14 19.58 15.72
N GLN A 450 -0.19 19.58 17.04
CA GLN A 450 0.79 20.21 17.92
C GLN A 450 1.39 19.14 18.81
N ASP A 451 2.66 19.31 19.16
CA ASP A 451 3.33 18.39 20.06
C ASP A 451 4.02 19.09 21.24
N ALA A 452 4.24 18.28 22.26
CA ALA A 452 5.04 18.56 23.44
C ALA A 452 6.01 17.40 23.63
N ALA A 453 6.90 17.49 24.62
CA ALA A 453 7.92 16.46 24.87
C ALA A 453 7.33 15.03 24.90
N THR A 454 6.19 14.83 25.56
CA THR A 454 5.57 13.52 25.75
C THR A 454 4.11 13.45 25.29
N ALA A 455 3.62 14.44 24.55
CA ALA A 455 2.23 14.47 24.09
C ALA A 455 2.11 15.03 22.67
N ALA A 456 1.05 14.66 21.96
CA ALA A 456 0.64 15.29 20.72
C ALA A 456 -0.89 15.38 20.69
N ALA A 457 -1.42 16.43 20.08
CA ALA A 457 -2.85 16.62 19.91
C ALA A 457 -3.15 17.30 18.58
N SER A 458 -4.33 17.02 18.02
CA SER A 458 -4.79 17.61 16.77
C SER A 458 -6.30 17.75 16.75
N THR A 459 -6.79 18.57 15.81
CA THR A 459 -8.15 18.36 15.31
C THR A 459 -8.18 17.03 14.54
N PHE A 460 -9.30 16.32 14.65
CA PHE A 460 -9.48 14.97 14.16
C PHE A 460 -10.81 14.83 13.44
N HIS A 461 -10.74 14.26 12.23
CA HIS A 461 -11.90 13.85 11.47
C HIS A 461 -11.77 12.37 11.14
N TYR A 462 -12.89 11.65 11.16
CA TYR A 462 -12.97 10.29 10.66
C TYR A 462 -14.25 10.14 9.85
N VAL A 463 -14.10 9.71 8.60
CA VAL A 463 -15.19 9.58 7.65
C VAL A 463 -15.13 8.20 6.98
N THR A 464 -16.27 7.65 6.62
CA THR A 464 -16.38 6.26 6.15
C THR A 464 -16.85 6.19 4.70
N ASP A 465 -17.02 4.96 4.19
CA ASP A 465 -17.60 4.65 2.89
C ASP A 465 -18.76 5.58 2.49
N GLY A 466 -18.67 6.16 1.30
CA GLY A 466 -19.65 7.08 0.75
C GLY A 466 -19.42 8.56 1.10
N ALA A 467 -18.58 8.87 2.10
CA ALA A 467 -18.25 10.25 2.43
C ALA A 467 -17.48 10.92 1.29
N TYR A 468 -17.81 12.19 1.02
CA TYR A 468 -17.13 13.00 0.01
C TYR A 468 -17.07 14.46 0.45
N GLY A 469 -16.10 15.20 -0.07
CA GLY A 469 -15.92 16.62 0.25
C GLY A 469 -14.76 17.24 -0.51
N ASP A 470 -14.44 18.47 -0.15
CA ASP A 470 -13.28 19.20 -0.65
C ASP A 470 -12.07 18.94 0.26
N ILE A 471 -10.87 18.80 -0.33
CA ILE A 471 -9.62 18.60 0.38
C ILE A 471 -8.63 19.73 0.02
N SER A 472 -7.94 20.26 1.01
CA SER A 472 -6.86 21.23 0.81
C SER A 472 -5.63 20.79 1.57
N ASP A 473 -4.53 21.54 1.48
CA ASP A 473 -3.38 21.30 2.34
C ASP A 473 -3.58 21.78 3.79
N GLN A 474 -4.73 22.39 4.10
CA GLN A 474 -5.08 22.87 5.43
C GLN A 474 -6.03 21.94 6.17
N ASP A 475 -7.11 21.53 5.51
CA ASP A 475 -8.21 20.75 6.09
C ASP A 475 -9.13 20.18 4.99
N ILE A 476 -10.11 19.37 5.38
CA ILE A 476 -11.28 18.99 4.59
C ILE A 476 -12.47 19.91 4.87
N THR A 477 -13.24 20.25 3.84
CA THR A 477 -14.41 21.12 3.97
C THR A 477 -15.57 20.61 3.10
N ASN A 478 -16.77 21.17 3.29
CA ASN A 478 -17.98 20.80 2.55
C ASN A 478 -18.24 19.28 2.54
N VAL A 479 -17.96 18.63 3.68
CA VAL A 479 -18.01 17.18 3.80
C VAL A 479 -19.45 16.71 3.96
N THR A 480 -19.88 15.83 3.08
CA THR A 480 -21.13 15.08 3.23
C THR A 480 -20.83 13.75 3.90
N LEU A 481 -21.51 13.48 5.02
CA LEU A 481 -21.39 12.24 5.76
C LEU A 481 -22.61 11.34 5.46
N PRO A 482 -22.41 10.13 4.93
CA PRO A 482 -23.51 9.20 4.69
C PRO A 482 -24.09 8.68 6.00
N THR A 483 -25.38 8.36 5.98
CA THR A 483 -26.11 7.75 7.11
C THR A 483 -26.12 6.23 7.04
N GLU A 484 -25.97 5.69 5.83
CA GLU A 484 -25.85 4.25 5.57
C GLU A 484 -24.36 3.89 5.49
N GLY A 485 -24.02 2.69 5.93
CA GLY A 485 -22.64 2.21 5.91
C GLY A 485 -22.58 0.71 6.16
N GLY A 486 -21.44 0.11 5.79
CA GLY A 486 -21.16 -1.29 6.07
C GLY A 486 -21.19 -1.60 7.56
N ILE A 487 -21.48 -2.85 7.90
CA ILE A 487 -21.31 -3.35 9.26
C ILE A 487 -19.89 -3.92 9.36
N VAL A 488 -19.08 -3.34 10.23
CA VAL A 488 -17.81 -3.96 10.60
C VAL A 488 -18.10 -5.15 11.51
N THR A 489 -17.68 -6.32 11.06
CA THR A 489 -17.94 -7.62 11.70
C THR A 489 -16.90 -8.03 12.74
N GLU A 490 -15.82 -7.25 12.89
CA GLU A 490 -14.74 -7.51 13.83
C GLU A 490 -15.12 -7.10 15.25
N ASP A 491 -14.66 -7.86 16.23
CA ASP A 491 -14.86 -7.52 17.63
C ASP A 491 -14.11 -6.22 17.98
N PRO A 492 -14.78 -5.24 18.60
CA PRO A 492 -14.16 -3.98 18.95
C PRO A 492 -13.09 -4.15 20.02
N THR A 493 -12.01 -3.38 19.92
CA THR A 493 -10.92 -3.37 20.89
C THR A 493 -10.70 -2.00 21.52
N THR A 494 -10.04 -1.95 22.67
CA THR A 494 -9.57 -0.70 23.29
C THR A 494 -8.07 -0.48 23.11
N ARG A 495 -7.35 -1.43 22.47
CA ARG A 495 -5.94 -1.26 22.14
C ARG A 495 -5.80 -0.29 20.97
N PHE A 496 -5.05 0.79 21.16
CA PHE A 496 -4.89 1.89 20.20
C PHE A 496 -3.44 2.12 19.76
N MET A 497 -2.45 1.48 20.41
CA MET A 497 -1.03 1.62 20.05
C MET A 497 -0.50 0.56 19.08
N GLY A 498 -1.40 -0.25 18.53
CA GLY A 498 -1.09 -1.28 17.52
C GLY A 498 -2.33 -1.96 16.93
N LYS A 499 -3.52 -1.39 17.19
CA LYS A 499 -4.83 -1.89 16.81
C LYS A 499 -5.81 -0.71 16.67
N ARG A 500 -6.99 -0.99 16.13
CA ARG A 500 -8.06 -0.06 15.77
C ARG A 500 -8.86 0.56 16.92
N GLY A 501 -8.39 0.45 18.17
CA GLY A 501 -9.20 0.83 19.34
C GLY A 501 -9.58 2.30 19.43
N ALA A 502 -8.80 3.20 18.79
CA ALA A 502 -9.16 4.61 18.66
C ALA A 502 -10.48 4.80 17.89
N ILE A 503 -10.62 4.12 16.75
CA ILE A 503 -11.80 4.17 15.88
C ILE A 503 -12.96 3.39 16.49
N ASP A 504 -12.72 2.19 17.02
CA ASP A 504 -13.76 1.38 17.66
C ASP A 504 -14.44 2.07 18.85
N SER A 505 -13.72 2.98 19.49
CA SER A 505 -14.21 3.75 20.62
C SER A 505 -15.00 5.00 20.20
N LEU A 506 -14.93 5.44 18.94
CA LEU A 506 -15.72 6.58 18.43
C LEU A 506 -17.23 6.33 18.55
N ARG A 507 -17.68 5.08 18.56
CA ARG A 507 -19.09 4.73 18.86
C ARG A 507 -19.61 5.33 20.17
N LEU A 508 -18.71 5.61 21.13
CA LEU A 508 -19.07 6.29 22.37
C LEU A 508 -19.43 7.77 22.13
N ILE A 509 -18.73 8.44 21.21
CA ILE A 509 -19.01 9.83 20.79
C ILE A 509 -20.37 9.91 20.08
N CYS A 510 -20.65 9.00 19.14
CA CYS A 510 -21.96 8.95 18.47
C CYS A 510 -23.11 8.57 19.41
N ARG A 511 -22.83 7.97 20.58
CA ARG A 511 -23.81 7.72 21.65
C ARG A 511 -23.88 8.86 22.66
N GLU A 512 -23.62 10.08 22.19
CA GLU A 512 -23.72 11.33 22.95
C GLU A 512 -22.78 11.43 24.16
N ARG A 513 -21.64 10.73 24.16
CA ARG A 513 -20.54 11.10 25.06
C ARG A 513 -19.72 12.22 24.46
N ASP A 514 -19.37 13.21 25.28
CA ASP A 514 -18.50 14.30 24.86
C ASP A 514 -17.01 13.92 24.92
N SER A 515 -16.66 12.77 25.50
CA SER A 515 -15.30 12.28 25.51
C SER A 515 -15.17 10.79 25.81
N PHE A 516 -14.02 10.23 25.45
CA PHE A 516 -13.52 8.97 26.01
C PHE A 516 -12.01 9.01 26.15
N THR A 517 -11.50 8.18 27.06
CA THR A 517 -10.06 7.98 27.27
C THR A 517 -9.74 6.50 27.22
N LEU A 518 -8.70 6.15 26.46
CA LEU A 518 -8.12 4.82 26.38
C LEU A 518 -6.75 4.84 27.04
N VAL A 519 -6.43 3.77 27.77
CA VAL A 519 -5.12 3.59 28.40
C VAL A 519 -4.55 2.25 27.94
N GLU A 520 -3.32 2.27 27.44
CA GLU A 520 -2.58 1.08 27.01
C GLU A 520 -1.12 1.23 27.48
N ASP A 521 -0.72 0.41 28.45
CA ASP A 521 0.57 0.51 29.14
C ASP A 521 0.82 1.92 29.72
N ALA A 522 1.88 2.59 29.27
CA ALA A 522 2.27 3.95 29.65
C ALA A 522 1.66 5.03 28.75
N PHE A 523 0.66 4.69 27.93
CA PHE A 523 0.08 5.61 26.96
C PHE A 523 -1.39 5.86 27.23
N GLU A 524 -1.81 7.09 27.01
CA GLU A 524 -3.18 7.54 27.16
C GLU A 524 -3.62 8.27 25.88
N MET A 525 -4.75 7.88 25.32
CA MET A 525 -5.40 8.58 24.22
C MET A 525 -6.74 9.12 24.70
N THR A 526 -6.99 10.40 24.45
CA THR A 526 -8.28 11.02 24.74
C THR A 526 -8.85 11.61 23.46
N VAL A 527 -10.13 11.35 23.20
CA VAL A 527 -10.90 12.02 22.15
C VAL A 527 -11.99 12.84 22.82
N LEU A 528 -12.10 14.11 22.42
CA LEU A 528 -13.07 15.07 22.91
C LEU A 528 -13.96 15.52 21.75
N ALA A 529 -15.26 15.59 21.99
CA ALA A 529 -16.26 16.16 21.10
C ALA A 529 -16.90 17.35 21.79
N ASP A 530 -16.72 18.56 21.25
CA ASP A 530 -17.34 19.79 21.74
C ASP A 530 -18.61 20.14 20.95
N GLU A 531 -19.20 21.32 21.21
CA GLU A 531 -20.40 21.81 20.52
C GLU A 531 -20.20 21.97 19.00
N GLY A 532 -18.95 22.12 18.52
CA GLY A 532 -18.61 22.22 17.10
C GLY A 532 -18.37 20.87 16.42
N THR A 533 -18.39 19.77 17.18
CA THR A 533 -18.16 18.43 16.64
C THR A 533 -19.40 17.89 15.96
N ILE A 534 -19.28 17.57 14.67
CA ILE A 534 -20.34 16.89 13.91
C ILE A 534 -20.20 15.38 14.15
N ARG A 535 -21.32 14.71 14.41
CA ARG A 535 -21.38 13.28 14.73
C ARG A 535 -22.37 12.63 13.78
N GLN A 536 -21.97 11.58 13.07
CA GLN A 536 -22.85 10.85 12.16
C GLN A 536 -22.59 9.36 12.28
N SER A 537 -23.61 8.59 12.63
CA SER A 537 -23.52 7.12 12.57
C SER A 537 -23.69 6.65 11.12
N ALA A 538 -22.89 5.67 10.71
CA ALA A 538 -22.98 5.02 9.40
C ALA A 538 -22.86 3.50 9.60
N GLY A 539 -24.00 2.81 9.62
CA GLY A 539 -24.03 1.38 9.94
C GLY A 539 -23.48 1.09 11.34
N GLY A 540 -22.36 0.35 11.40
CA GLY A 540 -21.67 0.01 12.65
C GLY A 540 -20.63 1.02 13.12
N GLU A 541 -20.28 1.99 12.28
CA GLU A 541 -19.19 2.95 12.51
C GLU A 541 -19.71 4.34 12.91
N CYS A 542 -18.85 5.11 13.57
CA CYS A 542 -19.13 6.49 13.95
C CYS A 542 -18.20 7.45 13.23
N GLN A 543 -18.77 8.32 12.40
CA GLN A 543 -18.06 9.41 11.74
C GLN A 543 -18.07 10.66 12.62
N VAL A 544 -16.95 11.37 12.63
CA VAL A 544 -16.79 12.61 13.37
C VAL A 544 -16.07 13.66 12.53
N LEU A 545 -16.51 14.92 12.62
CA LEU A 545 -15.76 16.07 12.12
C LEU A 545 -15.51 17.05 13.28
N ASN A 546 -14.36 17.70 13.28
CA ASN A 546 -13.96 18.70 14.29
C ASN A 546 -13.84 18.15 15.73
N ALA A 547 -13.61 16.85 15.90
CA ALA A 547 -13.25 16.31 17.20
C ALA A 547 -11.80 16.70 17.54
N ARG A 548 -11.40 16.58 18.80
CA ARG A 548 -10.00 16.74 19.22
C ARG A 548 -9.46 15.41 19.71
N MET A 549 -8.34 14.99 19.16
CA MET A 549 -7.63 13.79 19.60
C MET A 549 -6.32 14.20 20.25
N GLY A 550 -6.01 13.64 21.42
CA GLY A 550 -4.74 13.81 22.10
C GLY A 550 -4.16 12.45 22.51
N VAL A 551 -2.85 12.29 22.37
CA VAL A 551 -2.11 11.11 22.82
C VAL A 551 -0.96 11.57 23.70
N ALA A 552 -0.84 10.96 24.88
CA ALA A 552 0.20 11.24 25.85
C ALA A 552 0.96 9.95 26.21
N TRP A 553 2.28 10.07 26.33
CA TRP A 553 3.15 9.10 26.96
C TRP A 553 3.42 9.55 28.40
N LYS A 554 3.02 8.71 29.36
CA LYS A 554 3.23 8.91 30.79
C LYS A 554 4.28 7.89 31.25
N PRO A 555 5.59 8.20 31.15
CA PRO A 555 6.59 7.32 31.73
C PRO A 555 6.27 7.12 33.21
N ALA A 556 6.43 5.89 33.70
CA ALA A 556 6.30 5.63 35.13
C ALA A 556 7.19 6.64 35.87
N GLN A 557 6.59 7.48 36.71
CA GLN A 557 7.37 8.30 37.63
C GLN A 557 8.13 7.31 38.50
N ASN A 558 9.47 7.37 38.48
CA ASN A 558 10.29 6.62 39.44
C ASN A 558 9.74 6.92 40.83
N MET A 559 9.10 5.92 41.45
CA MET A 559 8.79 5.93 42.89
C MET A 559 10.08 5.88 43.69
#